data_AF-A0AAW7JQ39-F1
#
_entry.id   AF-A0AAW7JQ39-F1
#
_cell.length_a   1.000
_cell.length_b   1.000
_cell.length_c   1.000
_cell.angle_alpha   90.00
_cell.angle_beta   90.00
_cell.angle_gamma   90.00
#
_symmetry.space_group_name_H-M   'P 1'
#
loop_
_entity.id
_entity.type
_entity.pdbx_description
1 polymer ?
#
loop_
_entity_poly.entity_id
_entity_poly.type
_entity_poly.pdbx_seq_one_letter_code
_entity_poly.pdbx_strand_id
1 'polypeptide(L)'
;MYATSIATHAMPAEALRIAVDHAFAEARSCLIGCGSLVPFTIMCASDGYDIVEHHGRSARDIYRSVRDLLVREKPEAYAFVYDGFVDVDAGHTGALICEAACREDSMARLMVLPYRAGAAYSFAESSICMGTVRSLFADVAR
;
A
#
# COMPACT_ATOMS: atom_id res chain seq x y z
N MET A 1 -42.01 -13.40 6.05
CA MET A 1 -41.27 -12.99 4.84
C MET A 1 -40.61 -11.66 5.18
N TYR A 2 -39.40 -11.70 5.74
CA TYR A 2 -38.64 -10.50 6.06
C TYR A 2 -37.50 -10.39 5.06
N ALA A 3 -37.56 -9.35 4.21
CA ALA A 3 -36.47 -8.97 3.34
C ALA A 3 -35.37 -8.36 4.22
N THR A 4 -34.34 -9.14 4.49
CA THR A 4 -33.10 -8.62 5.08
C THR A 4 -32.38 -7.85 3.99
N SER A 5 -32.58 -6.53 3.99
CA SER A 5 -31.86 -5.61 3.11
C SER A 5 -30.35 -5.79 3.32
N ILE A 6 -29.66 -6.12 2.23
CA ILE A 6 -28.22 -6.28 2.14
C ILE A 6 -27.62 -4.87 2.12
N ALA A 7 -27.55 -4.20 3.27
CA ALA A 7 -26.93 -2.89 3.37
C ALA A 7 -25.43 -3.04 3.65
N THR A 8 -24.68 -3.31 2.57
CA THR A 8 -23.40 -2.69 2.19
C THR A 8 -22.70 -1.83 3.27
N HIS A 9 -22.08 -2.46 4.27
CA HIS A 9 -21.19 -1.78 5.23
C HIS A 9 -19.96 -2.62 5.62
N ALA A 10 -19.54 -3.52 4.71
CA ALA A 10 -18.29 -4.29 4.82
C ALA A 10 -17.20 -3.81 3.82
N MET A 11 -17.51 -2.83 2.97
CA MET A 11 -16.68 -2.43 1.82
C MET A 11 -15.31 -1.83 2.18
N PRO A 12 -15.13 -1.00 3.24
CA PRO A 12 -13.83 -0.36 3.49
C PRO A 12 -12.74 -1.38 3.84
N ALA A 13 -13.04 -2.32 4.73
CA ALA A 13 -12.06 -3.31 5.17
C ALA A 13 -11.68 -4.29 4.05
N GLU A 14 -12.64 -4.64 3.19
CA GLU A 14 -12.39 -5.52 2.05
C GLU A 14 -11.61 -4.82 0.94
N ALA A 15 -11.98 -3.58 0.58
CA ALA A 15 -11.23 -2.78 -0.39
C ALA A 15 -9.78 -2.55 0.05
N LEU A 16 -9.57 -2.28 1.35
CA LEU A 16 -8.23 -2.13 1.91
C LEU A 16 -7.42 -3.43 1.84
N ARG A 17 -8.05 -4.56 2.17
CA ARG A 17 -7.41 -5.88 2.08
C ARG A 17 -6.99 -6.20 0.64
N ILE A 18 -7.90 -6.00 -0.31
CA ILE A 18 -7.65 -6.17 -1.75
C ILE A 18 -6.48 -5.27 -2.18
N ALA A 19 -6.50 -3.98 -1.83
CA ALA A 19 -5.42 -3.05 -2.19
C ALA A 19 -4.05 -3.53 -1.69
N VAL A 20 -3.97 -3.98 -0.43
CA VAL A 20 -2.72 -4.47 0.18
C VAL A 20 -2.24 -5.78 -0.45
N ASP A 21 -3.15 -6.73 -0.68
CA ASP A 21 -2.82 -8.01 -1.30
C ASP A 21 -2.26 -7.81 -2.72
N HIS A 22 -2.92 -6.96 -3.53
CA HIS A 22 -2.45 -6.61 -4.86
C HIS A 22 -1.13 -5.81 -4.83
N ALA A 23 -0.97 -4.89 -3.89
CA ALA A 23 0.26 -4.10 -3.77
C ALA A 23 1.47 -4.99 -3.50
N PHE A 24 1.37 -5.95 -2.57
CA PHE A 24 2.48 -6.87 -2.31
C PHE A 24 2.71 -7.86 -3.45
N ALA A 25 1.65 -8.34 -4.12
CA ALA A 25 1.79 -9.25 -5.26
C ALA A 25 2.52 -8.57 -6.44
N GLU A 26 2.14 -7.34 -6.77
CA GLU A 26 2.78 -6.55 -7.82
C GLU A 26 4.22 -6.20 -7.44
N ALA A 27 4.46 -5.69 -6.23
CA ALA A 27 5.80 -5.31 -5.80
C ALA A 27 6.78 -6.50 -5.75
N ARG A 28 6.32 -7.69 -5.33
CA ARG A 28 7.10 -8.93 -5.43
C ARG A 28 7.46 -9.24 -6.89
N SER A 29 6.49 -9.11 -7.80
CA SER A 29 6.68 -9.38 -9.22
C SER A 29 7.69 -8.43 -9.84
N CYS A 30 7.64 -7.13 -9.50
CA CYS A 30 8.63 -6.14 -9.94
C CYS A 30 10.04 -6.48 -9.45
N LEU A 31 10.23 -6.81 -8.16
CA LEU A 31 11.55 -7.15 -7.64
C LEU A 31 12.09 -8.44 -8.27
N ILE A 32 11.27 -9.47 -8.44
CA ILE A 32 11.68 -10.74 -9.07
C ILE A 32 12.03 -10.53 -10.55
N GLY A 33 11.20 -9.79 -11.30
CA GLY A 33 11.35 -9.64 -12.75
C GLY A 33 12.37 -8.56 -13.17
N CYS A 34 12.38 -7.43 -12.47
CA CYS A 34 13.17 -6.25 -12.85
C CYS A 34 14.32 -5.95 -11.87
N GLY A 35 14.42 -6.66 -10.74
CA GLY A 35 15.47 -6.44 -9.74
C GLY A 35 15.37 -5.10 -8.99
N SER A 36 14.33 -4.32 -9.23
CA SER A 36 14.08 -3.01 -8.63
C SER A 36 12.58 -2.72 -8.60
N LEU A 37 12.20 -1.77 -7.73
CA LEU A 37 10.82 -1.33 -7.58
C LEU A 37 10.74 0.19 -7.76
N VAL A 38 9.89 0.62 -8.68
CA VAL A 38 9.41 2.01 -8.70
C VAL A 38 8.25 2.09 -7.70
N PRO A 39 8.26 3.02 -6.73
CA PRO A 39 7.15 3.18 -5.81
C PRO A 39 5.83 3.40 -6.55
N PHE A 40 4.75 2.76 -6.11
CA PHE A 40 3.45 2.86 -6.76
C PHE A 40 2.30 2.83 -5.76
N THR A 41 1.13 3.27 -6.19
CA THR A 41 -0.10 3.21 -5.40
C THR A 41 -1.12 2.33 -6.10
N ILE A 42 -1.67 1.36 -5.37
CA ILE A 42 -2.94 0.71 -5.72
C ILE A 42 -4.08 1.58 -5.19
N MET A 43 -5.03 1.91 -6.06
CA MET A 43 -6.25 2.63 -5.70
C MET A 43 -7.44 1.72 -5.91
N CYS A 44 -8.21 1.44 -4.86
CA CYS A 44 -9.45 0.67 -5.00
C CYS A 44 -10.65 1.62 -5.13
N ALA A 45 -11.47 1.36 -6.14
CA ALA A 45 -12.74 2.01 -6.40
C ALA A 45 -13.85 0.94 -6.51
N SER A 46 -15.10 1.39 -6.60
CA SER A 46 -16.27 0.49 -6.65
C SER A 46 -16.28 -0.49 -7.83
N ASP A 47 -15.52 -0.22 -8.88
CA ASP A 47 -15.44 -1.00 -10.13
C ASP A 47 -14.11 -1.75 -10.32
N GLY A 48 -13.17 -1.67 -9.37
CA GLY A 48 -11.90 -2.39 -9.45
C GLY A 48 -10.75 -1.70 -8.75
N TYR A 49 -9.54 -1.89 -9.28
CA TYR A 49 -8.35 -1.18 -8.81
C TYR A 49 -7.48 -0.70 -9.97
N ASP A 50 -6.81 0.43 -9.73
CA ASP A 50 -5.81 1.00 -10.63
C ASP A 50 -4.44 1.01 -9.96
N ILE A 51 -3.39 0.92 -10.78
CA ILE A 51 -1.98 1.01 -10.35
C ILE A 51 -1.37 2.26 -10.96
N VAL A 52 -0.76 3.10 -10.12
CA VAL A 52 -0.06 4.31 -10.58
C VAL A 52 1.35 4.35 -10.00
N GLU A 53 2.35 4.38 -10.87
CA GLU A 53 3.75 4.56 -10.49
C GLU A 53 4.06 6.02 -10.13
N HIS A 54 4.98 6.20 -9.19
CA HIS A 54 5.43 7.49 -8.70
C HIS A 54 6.93 7.67 -8.96
N HIS A 55 7.23 8.43 -10.01
CA HIS A 55 8.59 8.80 -10.37
C HIS A 55 9.00 10.10 -9.66
N GLY A 56 10.13 10.10 -8.97
CA GLY A 56 10.61 11.26 -8.23
C GLY A 56 12.09 11.20 -7.93
N ARG A 57 12.72 12.37 -7.70
CA ARG A 57 14.14 12.45 -7.33
C ARG A 57 14.37 12.35 -5.82
N SER A 58 13.31 12.43 -5.04
CA SER A 58 13.34 12.36 -3.58
C SER A 58 12.06 11.73 -3.03
N ALA A 59 12.12 11.23 -1.80
CA ALA A 59 10.92 10.75 -1.10
C ALA A 59 9.82 11.82 -1.04
N ARG A 60 10.19 13.09 -0.82
CA ARG A 60 9.24 14.21 -0.80
C ARG A 60 8.50 14.37 -2.13
N ASP A 61 9.19 14.19 -3.26
CA ASP A 61 8.55 14.26 -4.58
C ASP A 61 7.56 13.11 -4.78
N ILE A 62 7.91 11.91 -4.33
CA ILE A 62 7.06 10.72 -4.39
C ILE A 62 5.80 10.92 -3.53
N TYR A 63 5.94 11.29 -2.25
CA TYR A 63 4.80 11.54 -1.37
C TYR A 63 3.89 12.66 -1.89
N ARG A 64 4.45 13.71 -2.52
CA ARG A 64 3.65 14.74 -3.18
C ARG A 64 2.85 14.14 -4.34
N SER A 65 3.48 13.33 -5.19
CA SER A 65 2.80 12.66 -6.30
C SER A 65 1.67 11.74 -5.84
N VAL A 66 1.86 10.98 -4.75
CA VAL A 66 0.81 10.15 -4.15
C VAL A 66 -0.36 11.02 -3.66
N ARG A 67 -0.07 12.12 -2.96
CA ARG A 67 -1.12 13.03 -2.47
C ARG A 67 -1.92 13.65 -3.61
N ASP A 68 -1.25 14.15 -4.64
CA ASP A 68 -1.89 14.75 -5.81
C ASP A 68 -2.78 13.72 -6.55
N LEU A 69 -2.35 12.46 -6.59
CA LEU A 69 -3.16 11.34 -7.09
C LEU A 69 -4.42 11.13 -6.23
N LEU A 70 -4.28 11.02 -4.91
CA LEU A 70 -5.42 10.77 -4.01
C LEU A 70 -6.43 11.93 -4.00
N VAL A 71 -5.98 13.19 -4.14
CA VAL A 71 -6.86 14.37 -4.29
C VAL A 71 -7.73 14.25 -5.54
N ARG A 72 -7.11 13.82 -6.64
CA ARG A 72 -7.72 13.80 -7.97
C ARG A 72 -8.69 12.65 -8.11
N GLU A 73 -8.26 11.44 -7.76
CA GLU A 73 -9.01 10.20 -8.02
C GLU A 73 -9.98 9.85 -6.88
N LYS A 74 -9.71 10.32 -5.66
CA LYS A 74 -10.53 10.08 -4.47
C LYS A 74 -10.94 8.59 -4.32
N PRO A 75 -9.99 7.64 -4.30
CA PRO A 75 -10.34 6.22 -4.18
C PRO A 75 -10.93 5.87 -2.81
N GLU A 76 -11.61 4.72 -2.69
CA GLU A 76 -12.20 4.25 -1.43
C GLU A 76 -11.13 3.78 -0.45
N ALA A 77 -10.06 3.19 -0.97
CA ALA A 77 -8.85 2.82 -0.23
C ALA A 77 -7.63 2.99 -1.12
N TYR A 78 -6.46 3.20 -0.49
CA TYR A 78 -5.18 3.15 -1.17
C TYR A 78 -4.23 2.17 -0.49
N ALA A 79 -3.27 1.67 -1.26
CA ALA A 79 -2.07 0.99 -0.78
C ALA A 79 -0.86 1.55 -1.53
N PHE A 80 -0.10 2.42 -0.88
CA PHE A 80 1.14 3.00 -1.40
C PHE A 80 2.30 2.11 -0.99
N VAL A 81 3.03 1.56 -1.95
CA VAL A 81 4.12 0.61 -1.72
C VAL A 81 5.45 1.11 -2.26
N TYR A 82 6.50 0.85 -1.50
CA TYR A 82 7.87 1.19 -1.83
C TYR A 82 8.85 0.18 -1.22
N ASP A 83 10.05 0.15 -1.78
CA ASP A 83 11.14 -0.69 -1.29
C ASP A 83 11.96 0.09 -0.26
N GLY A 84 12.36 -0.58 0.82
CA GLY A 84 13.05 0.04 1.93
C GLY A 84 13.66 -1.00 2.87
N PHE A 85 13.89 -0.59 4.11
CA PHE A 85 14.50 -1.42 5.14
C PHE A 85 13.75 -1.30 6.45
N VAL A 86 13.76 -2.37 7.24
CA VAL A 86 13.31 -2.35 8.64
C VAL A 86 14.40 -2.84 9.57
N ASP A 87 14.40 -2.28 10.77
CA ASP A 87 15.31 -2.65 11.84
C ASP A 87 14.84 -3.95 12.51
N VAL A 88 15.75 -4.89 12.62
CA VAL A 88 15.60 -6.16 13.33
C VAL A 88 16.78 -6.35 14.27
N ASP A 89 16.67 -7.25 15.25
CA ASP A 89 17.75 -7.47 16.21
C ASP A 89 19.09 -7.85 15.54
N ALA A 90 19.04 -8.46 14.36
CA ALA A 90 20.20 -8.84 13.55
C ALA A 90 20.73 -7.73 12.61
N GLY A 91 20.24 -6.49 12.72
CA GLY A 91 20.61 -5.36 11.86
C GLY A 91 19.44 -4.87 11.00
N HIS A 92 19.72 -4.50 9.75
CA HIS A 92 18.66 -4.07 8.81
C HIS A 92 18.31 -5.20 7.85
N THR A 93 17.02 -5.39 7.57
CA THR A 93 16.56 -6.28 6.49
C THR A 93 15.82 -5.49 5.44
N GLY A 94 16.02 -5.86 4.16
CA GLY A 94 15.22 -5.32 3.07
C GLY A 94 13.75 -5.68 3.27
N ALA A 95 12.85 -4.77 2.94
CA ALA A 95 11.43 -5.00 3.06
C ALA A 95 10.64 -4.18 2.05
N LEU A 96 9.57 -4.78 1.53
CA LEU A 96 8.50 -4.05 0.89
C LEU A 96 7.65 -3.40 1.97
N ILE A 97 7.47 -2.10 1.90
CA ILE A 97 6.69 -1.31 2.86
C ILE A 97 5.43 -0.82 2.15
N CYS A 98 4.28 -1.02 2.78
CA CYS A 98 2.98 -0.62 2.27
C CYS A 98 2.25 0.23 3.31
N GLU A 99 1.96 1.48 2.95
CA GLU A 99 1.06 2.36 3.69
C GLU A 99 -0.33 2.27 3.09
N ALA A 100 -1.31 1.87 3.89
CA ALA A 100 -2.65 1.63 3.38
C ALA A 100 -3.73 2.18 4.33
N ALA A 101 -4.75 2.84 3.77
CA ALA A 101 -5.86 3.40 4.52
C ALA A 101 -7.15 3.44 3.68
N CYS A 102 -8.30 3.42 4.33
CA CYS A 102 -9.57 3.82 3.72
C CYS A 102 -9.70 5.34 3.69
N ARG A 103 -10.54 5.87 2.79
CA ARG A 103 -10.74 7.32 2.58
C ARG A 103 -11.03 8.10 3.87
N GLU A 104 -11.85 7.53 4.73
CA GLU A 104 -12.29 8.16 5.98
C GLU A 104 -11.31 7.95 7.15
N ASP A 105 -10.26 7.12 6.96
CA ASP A 105 -9.31 6.83 8.01
C ASP A 105 -8.33 7.99 8.20
N SER A 106 -8.24 8.47 9.44
CA SER A 106 -7.22 9.45 9.84
C SER A 106 -5.81 8.86 9.92
N MET A 107 -5.71 7.54 10.06
CA MET A 107 -4.46 6.79 10.21
C MET A 107 -4.36 5.70 9.15
N ALA A 108 -3.19 5.58 8.52
CA ALA A 108 -2.85 4.47 7.64
C ALA A 108 -2.14 3.37 8.43
N ARG A 109 -2.35 2.12 8.02
CA ARG A 109 -1.59 0.97 8.51
C ARG A 109 -0.27 0.89 7.76
N LEU A 110 0.81 0.69 8.51
CA LEU A 110 2.14 0.43 7.95
C LEU A 110 2.38 -1.08 7.94
N MET A 111 2.16 -1.70 6.78
CA MET A 111 2.35 -3.11 6.54
C MET A 111 3.75 -3.32 5.96
N VAL A 112 4.47 -4.34 6.43
CA VAL A 112 5.83 -4.63 6.01
C VAL A 112 5.94 -6.09 5.61
N LEU A 113 6.55 -6.34 4.47
CA LEU A 113 6.91 -7.66 4.01
C LEU A 113 8.43 -7.76 3.88
N PRO A 114 9.12 -8.34 4.87
CA PRO A 114 10.56 -8.54 4.83
C PRO A 114 10.97 -9.47 3.68
N TYR A 115 12.14 -9.21 3.10
CA TYR A 115 12.75 -10.08 2.10
C TYR A 115 14.28 -10.12 2.24
N ARG A 116 14.88 -11.13 1.62
CA ARG A 116 16.34 -11.24 1.43
C ARG A 116 16.65 -11.24 -0.06
N ALA A 117 17.52 -10.33 -0.47
CA ALA A 117 18.11 -10.33 -1.81
C ALA A 117 19.32 -11.26 -1.85
N GLY A 118 19.46 -12.02 -2.93
CA GLY A 118 20.55 -12.97 -3.17
C GLY A 118 20.59 -13.34 -4.65
N ALA A 119 20.92 -14.61 -4.97
CA ALA A 119 20.76 -15.12 -6.34
C ALA A 119 19.30 -15.07 -6.83
N ALA A 120 18.36 -15.15 -5.88
CA ALA A 120 16.94 -14.91 -6.07
C ALA A 120 16.38 -14.18 -4.83
N TYR A 121 15.26 -13.48 -4.98
CA TYR A 121 14.55 -12.87 -3.86
C TYR A 121 13.80 -13.92 -3.05
N SER A 122 13.94 -13.88 -1.73
CA SER A 122 13.18 -14.70 -0.78
C SER A 122 12.37 -13.79 0.13
N PHE A 123 11.04 -13.89 0.08
CA PHE A 123 10.11 -13.08 0.87
C PHE A 123 9.63 -13.85 2.10
N ALA A 124 9.27 -13.14 3.16
CA ALA A 124 8.54 -13.71 4.27
C ALA A 124 7.18 -14.29 3.80
N GLU A 125 6.65 -15.26 4.55
CA GLU A 125 5.38 -15.91 4.21
C GLU A 125 4.20 -14.92 4.22
N SER A 126 4.18 -14.04 5.20
CA SER A 126 3.14 -13.02 5.39
C SER A 126 3.73 -11.65 5.69
N SER A 127 2.96 -10.60 5.37
CA SER A 127 3.25 -9.25 5.83
C SER A 127 2.83 -9.07 7.29
N ILE A 128 3.50 -8.16 7.98
CA ILE A 128 3.25 -7.78 9.36
C ILE A 128 2.83 -6.32 9.46
N CYS A 129 1.89 -6.00 10.34
CA CYS A 129 1.52 -4.62 10.63
C CYS A 129 2.50 -4.07 11.67
N MET A 130 3.40 -3.17 11.26
CA MET A 130 4.42 -2.56 12.13
C MET A 130 3.89 -1.39 12.95
N GLY A 131 2.75 -0.83 12.56
CA GLY A 131 2.11 0.26 13.29
C GLY A 131 1.16 1.04 12.41
N THR A 132 0.90 2.29 12.83
CA THR A 132 0.06 3.23 12.08
C THR A 132 0.76 4.56 11.92
N VAL A 133 0.62 5.17 10.74
CA VAL A 133 1.09 6.52 10.42
C VAL A 133 -0.11 7.40 10.08
N ARG A 134 0.08 8.73 9.99
CA ARG A 134 -1.00 9.61 9.54
C ARG A 134 -1.39 9.23 8.11
N SER A 135 -2.69 9.08 7.86
CA SER A 135 -3.19 8.74 6.52
C SER A 135 -2.86 9.83 5.52
N LEU A 136 -2.47 9.44 4.31
CA LEU A 136 -2.26 10.38 3.21
C LEU A 136 -3.56 11.08 2.79
N PHE A 137 -4.73 10.51 3.10
CA PHE A 137 -6.02 11.21 2.97
C PHE A 137 -6.18 12.36 3.99
N ALA A 138 -5.69 12.17 5.23
CA ALA A 138 -5.81 13.18 6.28
C ALA A 138 -4.95 14.43 6.03
N ASP A 139 -3.96 14.31 5.15
CA ASP A 139 -3.15 15.42 4.65
C ASP A 139 -3.80 16.16 3.47
N VAL A 140 -4.77 15.52 2.80
CA VAL A 140 -5.46 16.05 1.61
C VAL A 140 -6.73 16.85 1.97
N ALA A 141 -7.37 16.55 3.11
CA ALA A 141 -8.60 17.21 3.53
C ALA A 141 -8.41 18.62 4.17
N ARG A 142 -7.24 19.25 4.00
CA ARG A 142 -6.92 20.61 4.49
C ARG A 142 -6.59 21.53 3.34
#